data_AF-A0A6B2E149-F1
#
_entry.id   AF-A0A6B2E149-F1
#
_cell.length_a   1.000
_cell.length_b   1.000
_cell.length_c   1.000
_cell.angle_alpha   90.00
_cell.angle_beta   90.00
_cell.angle_gamma   90.00
#
_symmetry.space_group_name_H-M   'P 1'
#
loop_
_entity.id
_entity.type
_entity.pdbx_description
1 polymer ?
#
loop_
_entity_poly.entity_id
_entity_poly.type
_entity_poly.pdbx_seq_one_letter_code
_entity_poly.pdbx_strand_id
1 'polypeptide(L)'
;MTAPAIRPFRAEIPQAKLDDLQSRLCGALWPDDLPAAYGVTNERVRALAEHWLGGFDWRAFEARLNAYPQFVTEIDGDTIHFLHVRSSRPDATPLVLTHGWPGSIAEYLDVIDPLTEPASAAEPAFHLVIPSLPGFGFSGPAKSGWGTHRTAAAWAELMSRLGYESYGAAGNDAGSMISPEIGRLAPEKVVGVHVTQLFSFPSGDPAEMADLSEADQAALAHLQWFYENMFSFNTLHSQQPHTLAFALADSPLGLLAWNAQLFGEHLDADFVVANVALYWLTGTAGSSIRFYYEDAHDTTRPEGPTTVPTALAMFAGDFQSIRRFAERDHANIVSWNAYDTAATEGGPRDAAGHYAAHEAPEVLVADIRQFFAGLRPATPWPLLSRSHEALRTAIEGVTDWSAPTPCAEWNATQVLQHAAGDQLGYASAITGSGGPDFDPFSPSGTLEAKPADFLDPTLTAAAAAFATISPEATAVPTPLPQGALPAPVAVGAAALDAAIHAWDLAMSSGAPSPLTEELAESLLPVAKQLAEPLRGFAYAPALDGPTNDDAPSTLLRYLGRDPQWKA
;
A
#
# COMPACT_ATOMS: atom_id res chain seq x y z
N MET A 1 -21.15 25.96 2.53
CA MET A 1 -19.79 26.54 2.66
C MET A 1 -18.87 25.68 1.83
N THR A 2 -18.00 26.24 1.00
CA THR A 2 -17.04 25.47 0.20
C THR A 2 -16.01 24.83 1.14
N ALA A 3 -15.65 23.57 0.90
CA ALA A 3 -14.61 22.89 1.67
C ALA A 3 -13.30 23.70 1.66
N PRO A 4 -12.57 23.81 2.78
CA PRO A 4 -11.27 24.48 2.83
C PRO A 4 -10.29 23.91 1.79
N ALA A 5 -9.58 24.80 1.11
CA ALA A 5 -8.63 24.41 0.06
C ALA A 5 -7.41 23.66 0.65
N ILE A 6 -7.01 22.57 -0.02
CA ILE A 6 -5.73 21.91 0.20
C ILE A 6 -4.61 22.82 -0.33
N ARG A 7 -3.57 23.05 0.48
CA ARG A 7 -2.47 23.98 0.16
C ARG A 7 -1.13 23.29 0.31
N PRO A 8 -0.17 23.52 -0.59
CA PRO A 8 1.20 23.03 -0.42
C PRO A 8 1.80 23.48 0.91
N PHE A 9 2.57 22.59 1.51
CA PHE A 9 3.31 22.80 2.74
C PHE A 9 4.78 22.44 2.51
N ARG A 10 5.67 23.12 3.24
CA ARG A 10 7.09 22.80 3.29
C ARG A 10 7.55 22.96 4.73
N ALA A 11 8.18 21.94 5.28
CA ALA A 11 8.76 22.00 6.62
C ALA A 11 9.91 23.02 6.63
N GLU A 12 9.82 23.99 7.53
CA GLU A 12 10.86 25.01 7.71
C GLU A 12 10.93 25.43 9.18
N ILE A 13 11.83 24.80 9.92
CA ILE A 13 12.08 25.12 11.32
C ILE A 13 13.06 26.30 11.42
N PRO A 14 12.70 27.40 12.10
CA PRO A 14 13.61 28.53 12.30
C PRO A 14 14.87 28.11 13.05
N GLN A 15 16.04 28.63 12.63
CA GLN A 15 17.32 28.33 13.28
C GLN A 15 17.30 28.59 14.80
N ALA A 16 16.61 29.65 15.22
CA ALA A 16 16.47 29.99 16.64
C ALA A 16 15.84 28.86 17.50
N LYS A 17 14.96 28.01 16.92
CA LYS A 17 14.41 26.84 17.65
C LYS A 17 15.45 25.72 17.82
N LEU A 18 16.33 25.54 16.83
CA LEU A 18 17.43 24.58 16.92
C LEU A 18 18.49 25.07 17.92
N ASP A 19 18.78 26.37 17.92
CA ASP A 19 19.73 26.98 18.86
C ASP A 19 19.20 26.89 20.31
N ASP A 20 17.90 27.13 20.54
CA ASP A 20 17.25 26.95 21.86
C ASP A 20 17.29 25.50 22.33
N LEU A 21 16.95 24.55 21.45
CA LEU A 21 17.05 23.12 21.71
C LEU A 21 18.46 22.73 22.16
N GLN A 22 19.48 23.15 21.40
CA GLN A 22 20.88 22.86 21.70
C GLN A 22 21.28 23.46 23.05
N SER A 23 20.92 24.73 23.31
CA SER A 23 21.20 25.40 24.57
C SER A 23 20.59 24.66 25.77
N ARG A 24 19.35 24.18 25.64
CA ARG A 24 18.65 23.45 26.72
C ARG A 24 19.22 22.06 26.96
N LEU A 25 19.59 21.33 25.91
CA LEU A 25 20.25 20.03 26.04
C LEU A 25 21.64 20.15 26.67
N CYS A 26 22.45 21.15 26.27
CA CYS A 26 23.75 21.39 26.90
C CYS A 26 23.65 21.79 28.38
N GLY A 27 22.59 22.50 28.75
CA GLY A 27 22.31 22.92 30.13
C GLY A 27 21.47 21.92 30.94
N ALA A 28 21.23 20.71 30.42
CA ALA A 28 20.27 19.80 31.02
C ALA A 28 20.72 19.28 32.40
N LEU A 29 19.76 19.15 33.31
CA LEU A 29 19.95 18.57 34.63
C LEU A 29 19.70 17.05 34.56
N TRP A 30 20.68 16.28 35.02
CA TRP A 30 20.61 14.81 35.03
C TRP A 30 20.12 14.30 36.39
N PRO A 31 19.23 13.29 36.41
CA PRO A 31 18.85 12.63 37.65
C PRO A 31 19.96 11.69 38.14
N ASP A 32 19.83 11.18 39.38
CA ASP A 32 20.72 10.16 39.92
C ASP A 32 20.68 8.86 39.09
N ASP A 33 21.80 8.14 39.02
CA ASP A 33 21.87 6.84 38.33
C ASP A 33 21.14 5.75 39.13
N LEU A 34 20.11 5.14 38.52
CA LEU A 34 19.30 4.07 39.10
C LEU A 34 19.34 2.80 38.23
N PRO A 35 19.06 1.61 38.79
CA PRO A 35 18.96 0.38 38.01
C PRO A 35 17.86 0.45 36.94
N ALA A 36 18.05 -0.22 35.81
CA ALA A 36 17.10 -0.25 34.68
C ALA A 36 15.67 -0.67 35.08
N ALA A 37 15.49 -1.42 36.17
CA ALA A 37 14.16 -1.77 36.68
C ALA A 37 13.24 -0.54 36.91
N TYR A 38 13.80 0.64 37.16
CA TYR A 38 13.08 1.90 37.40
C TYR A 38 12.65 2.64 36.12
N GLY A 39 13.12 2.23 34.94
CA GLY A 39 12.79 2.87 33.66
C GLY A 39 14.00 3.02 32.75
N VAL A 40 13.95 3.99 31.85
CA VAL A 40 15.07 4.32 30.94
C VAL A 40 16.32 4.69 31.74
N THR A 41 17.49 4.22 31.30
CA THR A 41 18.75 4.47 32.00
C THR A 41 19.38 5.80 31.59
N ASN A 42 20.13 6.42 32.50
CA ASN A 42 20.93 7.61 32.19
C ASN A 42 21.95 7.35 31.08
N GLU A 43 22.53 6.16 31.02
CA GLU A 43 23.43 5.75 29.93
C GLU A 43 22.76 5.88 28.57
N ARG A 44 21.55 5.31 28.43
CA ARG A 44 20.79 5.36 27.18
C ARG A 44 20.38 6.78 26.80
N VAL A 45 19.84 7.55 27.75
CA VAL A 45 19.43 8.93 27.50
C VAL A 45 20.64 9.81 27.15
N ARG A 46 21.80 9.58 27.79
CA ARG A 46 23.04 10.29 27.49
C ARG A 46 23.55 9.99 26.09
N ALA A 47 23.57 8.72 25.69
CA ALA A 47 23.97 8.35 24.33
C ALA A 47 23.08 9.04 23.28
N LEU A 48 21.76 9.04 23.48
CA LEU A 48 20.82 9.72 22.59
C LEU A 48 20.96 11.24 22.62
N ALA A 49 21.19 11.86 23.77
CA ALA A 49 21.37 13.30 23.90
C ALA A 49 22.70 13.79 23.28
N GLU A 50 23.78 13.01 23.44
CA GLU A 50 25.06 13.26 22.79
C GLU A 50 24.94 13.13 21.27
N HIS A 51 24.22 12.10 20.80
CA HIS A 51 23.88 11.96 19.39
C HIS A 51 23.05 13.15 18.90
N TRP A 52 22.03 13.59 19.65
CA TRP A 52 21.21 14.74 19.28
C TRP A 52 22.03 16.04 19.17
N LEU A 53 23.03 16.24 20.04
CA LEU A 53 23.87 17.44 20.03
C LEU A 53 24.94 17.45 18.94
N GLY A 54 25.51 16.29 18.60
CA GLY A 54 26.71 16.22 17.76
C GLY A 54 26.62 15.31 16.53
N GLY A 55 25.69 14.36 16.50
CA GLY A 55 25.54 13.35 15.44
C GLY A 55 24.32 13.55 14.54
N PHE A 56 23.20 14.02 15.08
CA PHE A 56 21.95 14.20 14.36
C PHE A 56 21.87 15.56 13.64
N ASP A 57 21.60 15.54 12.34
CA ASP A 57 21.38 16.74 11.53
C ASP A 57 19.89 16.95 11.21
N TRP A 58 19.24 17.87 11.95
CA TRP A 58 17.86 18.25 11.67
C TRP A 58 17.66 18.75 10.24
N ARG A 59 18.62 19.48 9.66
CA ARG A 59 18.48 20.03 8.30
C ARG A 59 18.51 18.92 7.25
N ALA A 60 19.28 17.87 7.47
CA ALA A 60 19.25 16.68 6.62
C ALA A 60 17.90 15.96 6.71
N PHE A 61 17.38 15.75 7.93
CA PHE A 61 16.05 15.16 8.12
C PHE A 61 14.92 16.02 7.53
N GLU A 62 14.95 17.33 7.74
CA GLU A 62 14.00 18.30 7.16
C GLU A 62 14.06 18.30 5.63
N ALA A 63 15.26 18.17 5.04
CA ALA A 63 15.42 18.03 3.60
C ALA A 63 14.85 16.70 3.08
N ARG A 64 15.06 15.58 3.81
CA ARG A 64 14.48 14.27 3.49
C ARG A 64 12.95 14.32 3.50
N LEU A 65 12.34 14.93 4.53
CA LEU A 65 10.89 15.15 4.56
C LEU A 65 10.40 15.99 3.37
N ASN A 66 11.09 17.10 3.09
CA ASN A 66 10.75 18.02 2.00
C ASN A 66 11.03 17.47 0.59
N ALA A 67 11.64 16.29 0.46
CA ALA A 67 11.73 15.58 -0.82
C ALA A 67 10.35 15.07 -1.28
N TYR A 68 9.43 14.85 -0.34
CA TYR A 68 8.08 14.41 -0.61
C TYR A 68 7.07 15.58 -0.63
N PRO A 69 6.08 15.57 -1.54
CA PRO A 69 5.01 16.57 -1.53
C PRO A 69 4.22 16.54 -0.23
N GLN A 70 4.18 17.70 0.45
CA GLN A 70 3.46 17.90 1.70
C GLN A 70 2.38 18.95 1.52
N PHE A 71 1.31 18.81 2.28
CA PHE A 71 0.13 19.66 2.20
C PHE A 71 -0.46 19.92 3.58
N VAL A 72 -1.25 20.99 3.66
CA VAL A 72 -2.12 21.28 4.79
C VAL A 72 -3.53 21.58 4.31
N THR A 73 -4.51 21.15 5.10
CA THR A 73 -5.92 21.54 4.97
C THR A 73 -6.53 21.76 6.35
N GLU A 74 -7.75 22.31 6.42
CA GLU A 74 -8.49 22.44 7.67
C GLU A 74 -9.65 21.44 7.68
N ILE A 75 -9.71 20.58 8.70
CA ILE A 75 -10.81 19.63 8.92
C ILE A 75 -11.29 19.80 10.36
N ASP A 76 -12.60 19.97 10.54
CA ASP A 76 -13.25 20.25 11.83
C ASP A 76 -12.60 21.38 12.64
N GLY A 77 -12.08 22.39 11.93
CA GLY A 77 -11.51 23.61 12.50
C GLY A 77 -10.09 23.48 13.05
N ASP A 78 -9.39 22.38 12.77
CA ASP A 78 -7.97 22.18 13.08
C ASP A 78 -7.16 21.95 11.80
N THR A 79 -5.87 22.31 11.83
CA THR A 79 -4.97 22.09 10.69
C THR A 79 -4.56 20.63 10.63
N ILE A 80 -4.70 20.02 9.46
CA ILE A 80 -4.21 18.69 9.17
C ILE A 80 -3.07 18.80 8.17
N HIS A 81 -1.87 18.42 8.59
CA HIS A 81 -0.72 18.20 7.75
C HIS A 81 -0.71 16.76 7.22
N PHE A 82 -0.29 16.57 5.97
CA PHE A 82 -0.11 15.25 5.39
C PHE A 82 0.90 15.26 4.23
N LEU A 83 1.61 14.15 4.05
CA LEU A 83 2.30 13.86 2.79
C LEU A 83 1.28 13.26 1.81
N HIS A 84 1.39 13.62 0.53
CA HIS A 84 0.60 13.01 -0.53
C HIS A 84 1.52 12.66 -1.70
N VAL A 85 1.90 11.38 -1.77
CA VAL A 85 2.86 10.86 -2.74
C VAL A 85 2.10 10.02 -3.76
N ARG A 86 2.03 10.51 -4.99
CA ARG A 86 1.33 9.82 -6.09
C ARG A 86 2.31 8.87 -6.77
N SER A 87 2.00 7.57 -6.77
CA SER A 87 2.58 6.63 -7.73
C SER A 87 2.45 7.14 -9.17
N SER A 88 3.45 6.83 -9.98
CA SER A 88 3.46 6.98 -11.43
C SER A 88 2.48 6.03 -12.13
N ARG A 89 2.07 4.94 -11.46
CA ARG A 89 1.17 3.94 -12.01
C ARG A 89 -0.30 4.38 -12.00
N PRO A 90 -1.03 4.23 -13.12
CA PRO A 90 -2.43 4.62 -13.21
C PRO A 90 -3.38 3.70 -12.43
N ASP A 91 -2.96 2.46 -12.15
CA ASP A 91 -3.72 1.45 -11.42
C ASP A 91 -3.41 1.42 -9.92
N ALA A 92 -2.67 2.42 -9.41
CA ALA A 92 -2.25 2.46 -8.02
C ALA A 92 -3.43 2.68 -7.06
N THR A 93 -3.53 1.83 -6.04
CA THR A 93 -4.58 1.92 -5.01
C THR A 93 -4.27 3.08 -4.05
N PRO A 94 -5.19 4.02 -3.80
CA PRO A 94 -4.98 5.01 -2.75
C PRO A 94 -4.92 4.36 -1.37
N LEU A 95 -3.97 4.75 -0.53
CA LEU A 95 -3.74 4.16 0.79
C LEU A 95 -3.41 5.26 1.80
N VAL A 96 -4.19 5.36 2.87
CA VAL A 96 -3.89 6.23 4.01
C VAL A 96 -3.04 5.47 5.04
N LEU A 97 -1.87 6.01 5.41
CA LEU A 97 -0.96 5.42 6.40
C LEU A 97 -0.98 6.26 7.68
N THR A 98 -1.46 5.68 8.78
CA THR A 98 -1.65 6.40 10.05
C THR A 98 -0.64 5.95 11.10
N HIS A 99 0.18 6.89 11.57
CA HIS A 99 1.17 6.65 12.62
C HIS A 99 0.53 6.67 14.03
N GLY A 100 1.33 6.45 15.07
CA GLY A 100 0.89 6.53 16.46
C GLY A 100 1.77 7.40 17.36
N TRP A 101 1.84 7.06 18.65
CA TRP A 101 2.67 7.72 19.66
C TRP A 101 3.62 6.71 20.33
N PRO A 102 4.89 7.07 20.61
CA PRO A 102 5.56 8.34 20.40
C PRO A 102 6.16 8.52 19.00
N GLY A 103 5.63 7.83 17.99
CA GLY A 103 6.09 7.95 16.60
C GLY A 103 5.49 9.13 15.83
N SER A 104 5.63 9.13 14.50
CA SER A 104 5.19 10.23 13.63
C SER A 104 5.18 9.79 12.17
N ILE A 105 4.88 10.71 11.25
CA ILE A 105 5.05 10.48 9.80
C ILE A 105 6.47 10.02 9.40
N ALA A 106 7.47 10.22 10.26
CA ALA A 106 8.83 9.74 10.05
C ALA A 106 8.89 8.20 9.94
N GLU A 107 7.96 7.48 10.59
CA GLU A 107 7.84 6.02 10.55
C GLU A 107 7.74 5.48 9.13
N TYR A 108 7.10 6.22 8.23
CA TYR A 108 6.76 5.70 6.91
C TYR A 108 7.72 6.11 5.80
N LEU A 109 8.75 6.92 6.09
CA LEU A 109 9.62 7.47 5.03
C LEU A 109 10.33 6.36 4.23
N ASP A 110 10.72 5.27 4.87
CA ASP A 110 11.43 4.15 4.23
C ASP A 110 10.51 3.23 3.42
N VAL A 111 9.19 3.33 3.60
CA VAL A 111 8.21 2.54 2.82
C VAL A 111 7.53 3.34 1.70
N ILE A 112 7.76 4.66 1.61
CA ILE A 112 7.13 5.50 0.56
C ILE A 112 7.49 4.98 -0.82
N ASP A 113 8.78 5.03 -1.19
CA ASP A 113 9.22 4.71 -2.55
C ASP A 113 8.89 3.26 -2.92
N PRO A 114 9.13 2.24 -2.05
CA PRO A 114 8.66 0.89 -2.31
C PRO A 114 7.15 0.85 -2.57
N LEU A 115 6.30 1.36 -1.68
CA LEU A 115 4.85 1.24 -1.89
C LEU A 115 4.35 2.01 -3.13
N THR A 116 4.95 3.15 -3.47
CA THR A 116 4.54 3.93 -4.64
C THR A 116 5.06 3.36 -5.96
N GLU A 117 6.28 2.84 -5.98
CA GLU A 117 6.98 2.39 -7.20
C GLU A 117 7.51 0.95 -7.03
N PRO A 118 6.64 -0.07 -7.15
CA PRO A 118 7.07 -1.46 -7.06
C PRO A 118 8.01 -1.86 -8.19
N ALA A 119 8.95 -2.75 -7.88
CA ALA A 119 9.91 -3.26 -8.86
C ALA A 119 9.28 -4.13 -9.95
N SER A 120 8.13 -4.76 -9.65
CA SER A 120 7.37 -5.59 -10.59
C SER A 120 6.01 -4.96 -10.90
N ALA A 121 5.63 -4.97 -12.19
CA ALA A 121 4.31 -4.53 -12.63
C ALA A 121 3.16 -5.38 -12.04
N ALA A 122 3.44 -6.64 -11.66
CA ALA A 122 2.46 -7.54 -11.06
C ALA A 122 2.09 -7.14 -9.62
N GLU A 123 3.00 -6.51 -8.90
CA GLU A 123 2.78 -6.08 -7.52
C GLU A 123 1.89 -4.83 -7.48
N PRO A 124 1.04 -4.67 -6.44
CA PRO A 124 0.25 -3.45 -6.31
C PRO A 124 1.14 -2.25 -6.02
N ALA A 125 0.84 -1.15 -6.68
CA ALA A 125 1.37 0.18 -6.36
C ALA A 125 0.32 0.98 -5.60
N PHE A 126 0.76 2.02 -4.87
CA PHE A 126 -0.11 2.82 -4.04
C PHE A 126 0.08 4.33 -4.25
N HIS A 127 -1.02 5.09 -4.22
CA HIS A 127 -0.94 6.51 -3.93
C HIS A 127 -1.01 6.69 -2.41
N LEU A 128 0.02 7.23 -1.80
CA LEU A 128 0.12 7.32 -0.34
C LEU A 128 -0.39 8.66 0.19
N VAL A 129 -1.19 8.61 1.24
CA VAL A 129 -1.58 9.75 2.07
C VAL A 129 -1.11 9.48 3.49
N ILE A 130 -0.15 10.26 3.99
CA ILE A 130 0.49 10.03 5.30
C ILE A 130 0.21 11.24 6.18
N PRO A 131 -0.96 11.31 6.85
CA PRO A 131 -1.31 12.43 7.68
C PRO A 131 -0.56 12.41 9.01
N SER A 132 -0.20 13.60 9.49
CA SER A 132 0.16 13.80 10.89
C SER A 132 -1.11 13.83 11.73
N LEU A 133 -1.19 13.01 12.77
CA LEU A 133 -2.34 12.99 13.68
C LEU A 133 -2.66 14.41 14.22
N PRO A 134 -3.95 14.75 14.45
CA PRO A 134 -4.32 16.00 15.10
C PRO A 134 -3.66 16.12 16.48
N GLY A 135 -2.92 17.21 16.72
CA GLY A 135 -2.12 17.35 17.95
C GLY A 135 -0.67 16.91 17.81
N PHE A 136 -0.24 16.41 16.65
CA PHE A 136 1.09 15.85 16.40
C PHE A 136 1.82 16.59 15.28
N GLY A 137 3.15 16.67 15.40
CA GLY A 137 4.04 17.18 14.36
C GLY A 137 3.53 18.47 13.71
N PHE A 138 3.47 18.49 12.38
CA PHE A 138 3.08 19.67 11.61
C PHE A 138 1.56 19.91 11.52
N SER A 139 0.71 18.96 11.94
CA SER A 139 -0.71 19.27 12.21
C SER A 139 -0.82 20.23 13.40
N GLY A 140 0.21 20.24 14.26
CA GLY A 140 0.34 21.18 15.37
C GLY A 140 -0.63 20.90 16.51
N PRO A 141 -0.66 21.77 17.54
CA PRO A 141 -1.60 21.62 18.64
C PRO A 141 -3.05 21.73 18.18
N ALA A 142 -3.86 20.71 18.44
CA ALA A 142 -5.27 20.68 18.09
C ALA A 142 -6.19 21.15 19.23
N LYS A 143 -7.47 21.38 18.95
CA LYS A 143 -8.52 21.57 19.96
C LYS A 143 -8.79 20.28 20.76
N SER A 144 -9.64 20.35 21.78
CA SER A 144 -10.12 19.16 22.50
C SER A 144 -11.04 18.30 21.63
N GLY A 145 -11.26 17.06 22.05
CA GLY A 145 -12.14 16.09 21.42
C GLY A 145 -11.52 15.30 20.27
N TRP A 146 -10.19 15.35 20.08
CA TRP A 146 -9.49 14.57 19.06
C TRP A 146 -8.99 13.24 19.65
N GLY A 147 -9.83 12.21 19.51
CA GLY A 147 -9.50 10.80 19.74
C GLY A 147 -9.66 9.98 18.46
N THR A 148 -9.69 8.66 18.60
CA THR A 148 -9.74 7.66 17.54
C THR A 148 -10.90 7.91 16.55
N HIS A 149 -12.15 7.98 17.02
CA HIS A 149 -13.31 8.08 16.12
C HIS A 149 -13.36 9.41 15.34
N ARG A 150 -13.04 10.54 15.98
CA ARG A 150 -12.99 11.83 15.28
C ARG A 150 -11.87 11.89 14.26
N THR A 151 -10.72 11.28 14.57
CA THR A 151 -9.59 11.19 13.63
C THR A 151 -9.94 10.31 12.43
N ALA A 152 -10.61 9.18 12.64
CA ALA A 152 -11.10 8.33 11.55
C ALA A 152 -12.07 9.09 10.61
N ALA A 153 -12.99 9.87 11.17
CA ALA A 153 -13.89 10.72 10.38
C ALA A 153 -13.12 11.78 9.57
N ALA A 154 -12.09 12.39 10.16
CA ALA A 154 -11.23 13.34 9.46
C ALA A 154 -10.44 12.68 8.31
N TRP A 155 -10.01 11.43 8.47
CA TRP A 155 -9.31 10.71 7.38
C TRP A 155 -10.26 10.34 6.24
N ALA A 156 -11.50 9.93 6.53
CA ALA A 156 -12.50 9.73 5.49
C ALA A 156 -12.79 11.02 4.70
N GLU A 157 -12.90 12.16 5.40
CA GLU A 157 -13.04 13.48 4.77
C GLU A 157 -11.79 13.88 3.97
N LEU A 158 -10.58 13.64 4.50
CA LEU A 158 -9.33 13.92 3.79
C LEU A 158 -9.24 13.14 2.47
N MET A 159 -9.53 11.84 2.51
CA MET A 159 -9.51 10.98 1.32
C MET A 159 -10.56 11.43 0.29
N SER A 160 -11.77 11.79 0.75
CA SER A 160 -12.84 12.37 -0.08
C SER A 160 -12.40 13.67 -0.77
N ARG A 161 -11.74 14.60 -0.06
CA ARG A 161 -11.23 15.86 -0.65
C ARG A 161 -10.13 15.64 -1.68
N LEU A 162 -9.36 14.56 -1.55
CA LEU A 162 -8.35 14.16 -2.53
C LEU A 162 -8.97 13.44 -3.75
N GLY A 163 -10.29 13.20 -3.74
CA GLY A 163 -11.03 12.57 -4.83
C GLY A 163 -10.98 11.04 -4.81
N TYR A 164 -10.61 10.44 -3.67
CA TYR A 164 -10.55 8.99 -3.53
C TYR A 164 -11.89 8.42 -3.05
N GLU A 165 -12.60 7.78 -3.97
CA GLU A 165 -13.87 7.09 -3.69
C GLU A 165 -13.69 5.60 -3.36
N SER A 166 -12.46 5.08 -3.52
CA SER A 166 -12.07 3.72 -3.19
C SER A 166 -10.61 3.73 -2.73
N TYR A 167 -10.32 3.28 -1.51
CA TYR A 167 -8.99 3.37 -0.91
C TYR A 167 -8.78 2.32 0.21
N GLY A 168 -7.52 2.01 0.51
CA GLY A 168 -7.14 1.24 1.69
C GLY A 168 -6.83 2.14 2.88
N ALA A 169 -6.91 1.58 4.09
CA ALA A 169 -6.38 2.20 5.30
C ALA A 169 -5.34 1.28 5.92
N ALA A 170 -4.21 1.84 6.34
CA ALA A 170 -3.24 1.11 7.13
C ALA A 170 -2.71 1.94 8.29
N GLY A 171 -2.29 1.27 9.35
CA GLY A 171 -1.78 1.97 10.52
C GLY A 171 -0.99 1.12 11.49
N ASN A 172 -0.26 1.84 12.34
CA ASN A 172 0.52 1.35 13.45
C ASN A 172 0.10 2.10 14.73
N ASP A 173 0.11 1.41 15.88
CA ASP A 173 -0.24 1.98 17.20
C ASP A 173 -1.61 2.70 17.17
N ALA A 174 -1.72 4.00 17.42
CA ALA A 174 -2.99 4.73 17.29
C ALA A 174 -3.62 4.57 15.89
N GLY A 175 -2.79 4.46 14.85
CA GLY A 175 -3.24 4.13 13.50
C GLY A 175 -3.90 2.76 13.38
N SER A 176 -3.51 1.79 14.20
CA SER A 176 -4.14 0.47 14.29
C SER A 176 -5.51 0.52 14.97
N MET A 177 -5.80 1.54 15.78
CA MET A 177 -7.15 1.82 16.30
C MET A 177 -7.99 2.64 15.30
N ILE A 178 -7.37 3.62 14.64
CA ILE A 178 -8.03 4.54 13.72
C ILE A 178 -8.44 3.85 12.41
N SER A 179 -7.56 3.03 11.82
CA SER A 179 -7.79 2.45 10.48
C SER A 179 -9.03 1.55 10.40
N PRO A 180 -9.30 0.65 11.37
CA PRO A 180 -10.55 -0.10 11.42
C PRO A 180 -11.80 0.79 11.51
N GLU A 181 -11.73 1.91 12.23
CA GLU A 181 -12.84 2.85 12.36
C GLU A 181 -13.08 3.65 11.07
N ILE A 182 -12.06 3.91 10.24
CA ILE A 182 -12.28 4.44 8.88
C ILE A 182 -13.11 3.44 8.07
N GLY A 183 -12.75 2.15 8.16
CA GLY A 183 -13.49 1.06 7.51
C GLY A 183 -14.93 0.93 7.99
N ARG A 184 -15.19 1.21 9.26
CA ARG A 184 -16.54 1.25 9.82
C ARG A 184 -17.36 2.44 9.33
N LEU A 185 -16.74 3.60 9.21
CA LEU A 185 -17.41 4.84 8.80
C LEU A 185 -17.74 4.87 7.30
N ALA A 186 -16.89 4.28 6.46
CA ALA A 186 -17.04 4.28 5.01
C ALA A 186 -16.79 2.88 4.40
N PRO A 187 -17.57 1.84 4.78
CA PRO A 187 -17.34 0.46 4.36
C PRO A 187 -17.46 0.25 2.84
N GLU A 188 -18.17 1.14 2.14
CA GLU A 188 -18.29 1.13 0.68
C GLU A 188 -17.08 1.75 -0.04
N LYS A 189 -16.27 2.56 0.66
CA LYS A 189 -15.07 3.21 0.10
C LYS A 189 -13.78 2.52 0.53
N VAL A 190 -13.76 1.88 1.70
CA VAL A 190 -12.57 1.22 2.22
C VAL A 190 -12.46 -0.20 1.68
N VAL A 191 -11.51 -0.45 0.79
CA VAL A 191 -11.33 -1.76 0.16
C VAL A 191 -10.67 -2.78 1.08
N GLY A 192 -9.90 -2.32 2.06
CA GLY A 192 -9.22 -3.16 3.05
C GLY A 192 -8.52 -2.34 4.13
N VAL A 193 -8.36 -2.96 5.30
CA VAL A 193 -7.65 -2.42 6.46
C VAL A 193 -6.43 -3.30 6.77
N HIS A 194 -5.25 -2.71 6.82
CA HIS A 194 -4.00 -3.40 7.17
C HIS A 194 -3.40 -2.78 8.43
N VAL A 195 -3.17 -3.57 9.46
CA VAL A 195 -2.67 -3.05 10.74
C VAL A 195 -1.56 -3.93 11.30
N THR A 196 -0.68 -3.35 12.10
CA THR A 196 0.38 -4.08 12.82
C THR A 196 -0.10 -4.59 14.18
N GLN A 197 -1.21 -4.07 14.70
CA GLN A 197 -1.87 -4.54 15.93
C GLN A 197 -3.39 -4.59 15.77
N LEU A 198 -4.04 -5.55 16.41
CA LEU A 198 -5.48 -5.52 16.67
C LEU A 198 -5.69 -5.40 18.18
N PHE A 199 -5.92 -4.16 18.64
CA PHE A 199 -6.11 -3.83 20.05
C PHE A 199 -7.50 -4.24 20.57
N SER A 200 -7.72 -5.55 20.67
CA SER A 200 -8.92 -6.15 21.23
C SER A 200 -8.66 -6.67 22.63
N PHE A 201 -9.36 -6.10 23.61
CA PHE A 201 -9.21 -6.42 25.02
C PHE A 201 -10.39 -7.26 25.56
N PRO A 202 -10.21 -7.97 26.69
CA PRO A 202 -11.31 -8.66 27.37
C PRO A 202 -12.49 -7.73 27.63
N SER A 203 -13.71 -8.18 27.30
CA SER A 203 -14.94 -7.42 27.60
C SER A 203 -15.32 -7.48 29.09
N GLY A 204 -14.77 -8.45 29.81
CA GLY A 204 -15.19 -8.82 31.17
C GLY A 204 -16.17 -10.00 31.22
N ASP A 205 -16.64 -10.51 30.07
CA ASP A 205 -17.37 -11.77 30.01
C ASP A 205 -16.42 -12.95 30.32
N PRO A 206 -16.64 -13.72 31.41
CA PRO A 206 -15.80 -14.87 31.74
C PRO A 206 -15.76 -15.94 30.65
N ALA A 207 -16.77 -16.00 29.78
CA ALA A 207 -16.81 -16.96 28.66
C ALA A 207 -15.74 -16.67 27.59
N GLU A 208 -15.23 -15.44 27.51
CA GLU A 208 -14.14 -15.10 26.59
C GLU A 208 -12.79 -15.69 27.03
N MET A 209 -12.65 -16.01 28.32
CA MET A 209 -11.46 -16.63 28.91
C MET A 209 -11.49 -18.15 28.87
N ALA A 210 -12.63 -18.75 28.53
CA ALA A 210 -12.73 -20.18 28.33
C ALA A 210 -12.04 -20.57 27.02
N ASP A 211 -11.34 -21.70 27.03
CA ASP A 211 -10.78 -22.35 25.83
C ASP A 211 -9.80 -21.48 25.01
N LEU A 212 -9.12 -20.51 25.65
CA LEU A 212 -8.02 -19.77 25.02
C LEU A 212 -6.92 -20.73 24.54
N SER A 213 -6.46 -20.54 23.31
CA SER A 213 -5.32 -21.30 22.77
C SER A 213 -4.03 -21.01 23.56
N GLU A 214 -3.01 -21.85 23.42
CA GLU A 214 -1.70 -21.58 24.06
C GLU A 214 -1.11 -20.24 23.60
N ALA A 215 -1.31 -19.88 22.32
CA ALA A 215 -0.89 -18.59 21.78
C ALA A 215 -1.68 -17.43 22.40
N ASP A 216 -3.01 -17.56 22.55
CA ASP A 216 -3.83 -16.53 23.19
C ASP A 216 -3.46 -16.37 24.68
N GLN A 217 -3.17 -17.47 25.38
CA GLN A 217 -2.72 -17.43 26.78
C GLN A 217 -1.36 -16.74 26.92
N ALA A 218 -0.42 -17.01 26.01
CA ALA A 218 0.88 -16.36 25.99
C ALA A 218 0.76 -14.86 25.69
N ALA A 219 -0.07 -14.48 24.71
CA ALA A 219 -0.36 -13.09 24.39
C ALA A 219 -1.05 -12.35 25.56
N LEU A 220 -1.98 -13.00 26.25
CA LEU A 220 -2.62 -12.45 27.45
C LEU A 220 -1.62 -12.27 28.60
N ALA A 221 -0.71 -13.22 28.81
CA ALA A 221 0.35 -13.10 29.81
C ALA A 221 1.33 -11.96 29.47
N HIS A 222 1.69 -11.79 28.19
CA HIS A 222 2.49 -10.67 27.71
C HIS A 222 1.77 -9.34 28.02
N LEU A 223 0.48 -9.26 27.66
CA LEU A 223 -0.35 -8.09 27.94
C LEU A 223 -0.40 -7.76 29.44
N GLN A 224 -0.61 -8.76 30.30
CA GLN A 224 -0.61 -8.57 31.75
C GLN A 224 0.74 -8.03 32.24
N TRP A 225 1.85 -8.59 31.77
CA TRP A 225 3.18 -8.09 32.11
C TRP A 225 3.36 -6.62 31.68
N PHE A 226 2.91 -6.25 30.48
CA PHE A 226 2.97 -4.88 29.99
C PHE A 226 2.15 -3.92 30.86
N TYR A 227 0.93 -4.32 31.25
CA TYR A 227 0.10 -3.57 32.20
C TYR A 227 0.79 -3.32 33.54
N GLU A 228 1.46 -4.35 34.08
CA GLU A 228 2.12 -4.27 35.39
C GLU A 228 3.44 -3.47 35.36
N ASN A 229 4.12 -3.40 34.21
CA ASN A 229 5.51 -2.91 34.14
C ASN A 229 5.71 -1.66 33.27
N MET A 230 4.90 -1.44 32.23
CA MET A 230 5.16 -0.41 31.21
C MET A 230 3.99 0.56 31.01
N PHE A 231 2.76 0.20 31.42
CA PHE A 231 1.53 0.96 31.12
C PHE A 231 1.33 2.30 31.86
N SER A 232 2.32 2.71 32.66
CA SER A 232 2.24 3.93 33.47
C SER A 232 2.10 5.20 32.64
N PHE A 233 2.75 5.26 31.46
CA PHE A 233 2.62 6.41 30.55
C PHE A 233 1.16 6.61 30.13
N ASN A 234 0.48 5.53 29.72
CA ASN A 234 -0.90 5.57 29.26
C ASN A 234 -1.84 6.03 30.38
N THR A 235 -1.63 5.53 31.60
CA THR A 235 -2.40 5.94 32.78
C THR A 235 -2.27 7.46 33.01
N LEU A 236 -1.05 7.98 32.97
CA LEU A 236 -0.80 9.41 33.20
C LEU A 236 -1.38 10.28 32.08
N HIS A 237 -1.18 9.87 30.81
CA HIS A 237 -1.71 10.58 29.64
C HIS A 237 -3.24 10.58 29.60
N SER A 238 -3.87 9.48 30.01
CA SER A 238 -5.33 9.33 30.04
C SER A 238 -6.01 10.17 31.12
N GLN A 239 -5.29 10.56 32.18
CA GLN A 239 -5.88 11.23 33.34
C GLN A 239 -5.47 12.69 33.48
N GLN A 240 -4.18 13.00 33.31
CA GLN A 240 -3.58 14.30 33.62
C GLN A 240 -2.54 14.73 32.58
N PRO A 241 -2.82 14.66 31.26
CA PRO A 241 -1.82 14.91 30.22
C PRO A 241 -1.29 16.34 30.28
N HIS A 242 -2.14 17.32 30.60
CA HIS A 242 -1.74 18.72 30.64
C HIS A 242 -0.77 19.02 31.79
N THR A 243 -0.88 18.30 32.92
CA THR A 243 0.07 18.42 34.03
C THR A 243 1.46 17.97 33.62
N LEU A 244 1.56 16.83 32.92
CA LEU A 244 2.83 16.32 32.39
C LEU A 244 3.39 17.23 31.27
N ALA A 245 2.52 17.83 30.46
CA ALA A 245 2.90 18.65 29.30
C ALA A 245 3.85 19.79 29.65
N PHE A 246 3.73 20.42 30.84
CA PHE A 246 4.64 21.49 31.25
C PHE A 246 6.09 21.00 31.35
N ALA A 247 6.31 19.80 31.91
CA ALA A 247 7.65 19.23 32.05
C ALA A 247 8.24 18.82 30.69
N LEU A 248 7.43 18.17 29.84
CA LEU A 248 7.87 17.72 28.52
C LEU A 248 8.09 18.86 27.54
N ALA A 249 7.34 19.96 27.66
CA ALA A 249 7.49 21.14 26.80
C ALA A 249 8.67 22.04 27.21
N ASP A 250 9.15 21.96 28.45
CA ASP A 250 10.27 22.79 28.92
C ASP A 250 11.64 22.12 28.73
N SER A 251 11.70 20.79 28.88
CA SER A 251 12.95 20.04 28.85
C SER A 251 13.04 19.08 27.66
N PRO A 252 13.90 19.34 26.65
CA PRO A 252 14.12 18.39 25.56
C PRO A 252 14.77 17.09 26.04
N LEU A 253 15.60 17.14 27.10
CA LEU A 253 16.12 15.93 27.74
C LEU A 253 15.00 15.12 28.39
N GLY A 254 14.07 15.80 29.07
CA GLY A 254 12.90 15.17 29.69
C GLY A 254 11.98 14.52 28.65
N LEU A 255 11.73 15.21 27.53
CA LEU A 255 10.97 14.66 26.40
C LEU A 255 11.68 13.45 25.76
N LEU A 256 12.99 13.56 25.54
CA LEU A 256 13.80 12.45 25.01
C LEU A 256 13.70 11.22 25.90
N ALA A 257 13.92 11.38 27.21
CA ALA A 257 13.83 10.28 28.16
C ALA A 257 12.41 9.68 28.22
N TRP A 258 11.38 10.53 28.21
CA TRP A 258 9.99 10.09 28.27
C TRP A 258 9.58 9.28 27.04
N ASN A 259 10.01 9.67 25.84
CA ASN A 259 9.68 8.92 24.63
C ASN A 259 10.59 7.69 24.45
N ALA A 260 11.89 7.80 24.78
CA ALA A 260 12.86 6.71 24.64
C ALA A 260 12.50 5.44 25.43
N GLN A 261 11.65 5.55 26.46
CA GLN A 261 11.17 4.39 27.21
C GLN A 261 10.34 3.41 26.35
N LEU A 262 9.78 3.86 25.22
CA LEU A 262 8.96 3.06 24.30
C LEU A 262 9.58 2.92 22.90
N PHE A 263 10.76 3.47 22.69
CA PHE A 263 11.57 3.14 21.53
C PHE A 263 12.39 1.89 21.88
N GLY A 264 12.48 0.92 20.97
CA GLY A 264 13.35 -0.25 21.13
C GLY A 264 14.82 0.16 21.33
N GLU A 265 15.60 -0.67 22.01
CA GLU A 265 17.04 -0.43 22.23
C GLU A 265 17.85 -0.55 20.94
N HIS A 266 17.34 -1.32 19.97
CA HIS A 266 17.98 -1.55 18.67
C HIS A 266 17.57 -0.56 17.57
N LEU A 267 16.61 0.33 17.84
CA LEU A 267 16.29 1.41 16.90
C LEU A 267 17.51 2.34 16.74
N ASP A 268 17.79 2.73 15.51
CA ASP A 268 18.88 3.67 15.27
C ASP A 268 18.57 5.02 15.94
N ALA A 269 19.65 5.65 16.41
CA ALA A 269 19.54 6.90 17.15
C ALA A 269 19.00 8.05 16.29
N ASP A 270 19.19 8.03 14.97
CA ASP A 270 18.66 9.06 14.07
C ASP A 270 17.13 9.01 14.04
N PHE A 271 16.53 7.82 13.95
CA PHE A 271 15.09 7.61 13.97
C PHE A 271 14.46 8.06 15.30
N VAL A 272 15.04 7.64 16.42
CA VAL A 272 14.57 8.02 17.76
C VAL A 272 14.63 9.54 17.94
N VAL A 273 15.78 10.15 17.62
CA VAL A 273 15.97 11.60 17.76
C VAL A 273 15.11 12.38 16.77
N ALA A 274 14.92 11.91 15.53
CA ALA A 274 14.07 12.58 14.55
C ALA A 274 12.62 12.71 15.02
N ASN A 275 12.04 11.61 15.54
CA ASN A 275 10.70 11.63 16.10
C ASN A 275 10.60 12.61 17.26
N VAL A 276 11.48 12.49 18.26
CA VAL A 276 11.50 13.38 19.45
C VAL A 276 11.71 14.84 19.07
N ALA A 277 12.64 15.12 18.15
CA ALA A 277 12.93 16.46 17.65
C ALA A 277 11.73 17.06 16.94
N LEU A 278 10.98 16.28 16.17
CA LEU A 278 9.75 16.76 15.55
C LEU A 278 8.77 17.26 16.61
N TYR A 279 8.48 16.48 17.66
CA TYR A 279 7.60 16.91 18.76
C TYR A 279 8.08 18.20 19.45
N TRP A 280 9.39 18.29 19.71
CA TRP A 280 9.98 19.48 20.33
C TRP A 280 9.82 20.71 19.44
N LEU A 281 10.24 20.61 18.17
CA LEU A 281 10.33 21.75 17.26
C LEU A 281 8.96 22.24 16.79
N THR A 282 7.94 21.39 16.76
CA THR A 282 6.56 21.79 16.48
C THR A 282 5.78 22.17 17.74
N GLY A 283 6.35 21.98 18.93
CA GLY A 283 5.70 22.27 20.21
C GLY A 283 4.53 21.33 20.50
N THR A 284 4.57 20.09 20.00
CA THR A 284 3.46 19.14 20.10
C THR A 284 3.62 18.07 21.18
N ALA A 285 4.68 18.13 21.99
CA ALA A 285 4.91 17.16 23.09
C ALA A 285 3.72 17.05 24.05
N GLY A 286 3.09 18.19 24.39
CA GLY A 286 1.92 18.22 25.26
C GLY A 286 0.60 17.96 24.55
N SER A 287 0.48 18.36 23.27
CA SER A 287 -0.77 18.20 22.53
C SER A 287 -1.01 16.78 22.08
N SER A 288 0.04 16.02 21.75
CA SER A 288 -0.04 14.64 21.28
C SER A 288 -0.56 13.70 22.37
N ILE A 289 -0.09 13.86 23.60
CA ILE A 289 -0.47 13.00 24.73
C ILE A 289 -1.90 13.25 25.22
N ARG A 290 -2.58 14.31 24.73
CA ARG A 290 -4.02 14.49 24.99
C ARG A 290 -4.87 13.49 24.22
N PHE A 291 -4.38 12.89 23.14
CA PHE A 291 -5.08 11.86 22.39
C PHE A 291 -5.58 10.74 23.30
N TYR A 292 -4.72 10.26 24.21
CA TYR A 292 -5.06 9.28 25.24
C TYR A 292 -6.17 9.75 26.20
N TYR A 293 -6.17 11.02 26.60
CA TYR A 293 -7.23 11.57 27.44
C TYR A 293 -8.57 11.60 26.71
N GLU A 294 -8.56 12.01 25.44
CA GLU A 294 -9.78 12.03 24.62
C GLU A 294 -10.31 10.62 24.42
N ASP A 295 -9.46 9.63 24.13
CA ASP A 295 -9.87 8.23 23.98
C ASP A 295 -10.38 7.62 25.30
N ALA A 296 -9.70 7.88 26.42
CA ALA A 296 -10.13 7.38 27.73
C ALA A 296 -11.47 7.95 28.20
N HIS A 297 -11.87 9.13 27.68
CA HIS A 297 -13.14 9.77 27.99
C HIS A 297 -14.17 9.63 26.86
N ASP A 298 -13.85 8.92 25.79
CA ASP A 298 -14.76 8.66 24.70
C ASP A 298 -15.82 7.60 25.11
N THR A 299 -17.07 8.05 25.12
CA THR A 299 -18.22 7.19 25.42
C THR A 299 -18.80 6.50 24.19
N THR A 300 -18.24 6.74 23.01
CA THR A 300 -18.65 6.10 21.76
C THR A 300 -18.48 4.58 21.89
N ARG A 301 -19.51 3.84 21.49
CA ARG A 301 -19.51 2.38 21.49
C ARG A 301 -19.90 1.93 20.08
N PRO A 302 -19.00 1.26 19.34
CA PRO A 302 -19.32 0.77 18.02
C PRO A 302 -20.53 -0.17 18.02
N GLU A 303 -21.40 -0.04 17.03
CA GLU A 303 -22.53 -0.95 16.82
C GLU A 303 -22.04 -2.27 16.17
N GLY A 304 -21.32 -3.09 16.94
CA GLY A 304 -20.84 -4.41 16.51
C GLY A 304 -19.44 -4.41 15.86
N PRO A 305 -19.01 -5.56 15.30
CA PRO A 305 -17.66 -5.71 14.75
C PRO A 305 -17.45 -4.92 13.45
N THR A 306 -16.19 -4.64 13.08
CA THR A 306 -15.88 -4.16 11.73
C THR A 306 -16.11 -5.27 10.70
N THR A 307 -16.44 -4.89 9.46
CA THR A 307 -16.83 -5.83 8.40
C THR A 307 -15.95 -5.77 7.16
N VAL A 308 -15.13 -4.74 7.01
CA VAL A 308 -14.18 -4.62 5.89
C VAL A 308 -13.08 -5.67 6.00
N PRO A 309 -12.54 -6.19 4.86
CA PRO A 309 -11.43 -7.11 4.89
C PRO A 309 -10.28 -6.53 5.70
N THR A 310 -9.83 -7.25 6.73
CA THR A 310 -8.80 -6.80 7.66
C THR A 310 -7.62 -7.76 7.66
N ALA A 311 -6.41 -7.23 7.61
CA ALA A 311 -5.17 -7.96 7.74
C ALA A 311 -4.37 -7.49 8.96
N LEU A 312 -3.76 -8.45 9.65
CA LEU A 312 -2.81 -8.21 10.72
C LEU A 312 -1.40 -8.66 10.28
N ALA A 313 -0.42 -7.78 10.43
CA ALA A 313 1.01 -8.06 10.36
C ALA A 313 1.66 -7.84 11.73
N MET A 314 1.61 -8.85 12.59
CA MET A 314 2.07 -8.76 13.98
C MET A 314 3.58 -9.05 14.08
N PHE A 315 4.31 -8.25 14.86
CA PHE A 315 5.75 -8.44 15.08
C PHE A 315 6.03 -8.97 16.50
N ALA A 316 7.00 -9.86 16.64
CA ALA A 316 7.21 -10.64 17.87
C ALA A 316 7.56 -9.82 19.13
N GLY A 317 8.27 -8.70 18.98
CA GLY A 317 8.64 -7.81 20.09
C GLY A 317 7.62 -6.69 20.38
N ASP A 318 6.49 -6.71 19.69
CA ASP A 318 5.42 -5.72 19.83
C ASP A 318 4.19 -6.31 20.56
N PHE A 319 3.10 -5.55 20.64
CA PHE A 319 1.82 -6.01 21.13
C PHE A 319 1.37 -7.30 20.41
N GLN A 320 1.18 -8.35 21.21
CA GLN A 320 0.68 -9.63 20.72
C GLN A 320 -0.85 -9.62 20.69
N SER A 321 -1.41 -9.50 19.49
CA SER A 321 -2.86 -9.51 19.27
C SER A 321 -3.47 -10.85 19.68
N ILE A 322 -4.58 -10.81 20.43
CA ILE A 322 -5.25 -12.00 20.96
C ILE A 322 -6.39 -12.36 20.01
N ARG A 323 -6.23 -13.45 19.26
CA ARG A 323 -7.13 -13.79 18.15
C ARG A 323 -8.57 -13.96 18.60
N ARG A 324 -8.78 -14.56 19.78
CA ARG A 324 -10.10 -14.72 20.38
C ARG A 324 -10.87 -13.39 20.50
N PHE A 325 -10.19 -12.32 20.90
CA PHE A 325 -10.83 -11.00 21.08
C PHE A 325 -10.90 -10.25 19.76
N ALA A 326 -9.88 -10.38 18.91
CA ALA A 326 -9.89 -9.79 17.57
C ALA A 326 -11.05 -10.29 16.70
N GLU A 327 -11.34 -11.60 16.70
CA GLU A 327 -12.47 -12.18 15.95
C GLU A 327 -13.85 -11.73 16.49
N ARG A 328 -13.93 -11.24 17.73
CA ARG A 328 -15.14 -10.61 18.28
C ARG A 328 -15.33 -9.20 17.73
N ASP A 329 -14.25 -8.42 17.67
CA ASP A 329 -14.29 -7.01 17.29
C ASP A 329 -14.22 -6.78 15.77
N HIS A 330 -13.76 -7.79 15.02
CA HIS A 330 -13.56 -7.73 13.58
C HIS A 330 -14.10 -9.01 12.92
N ALA A 331 -15.22 -8.90 12.20
CA ALA A 331 -15.93 -10.03 11.61
C ALA A 331 -15.27 -10.56 10.32
N ASN A 332 -14.31 -9.84 9.76
CA ASN A 332 -13.73 -10.13 8.45
C ASN A 332 -12.20 -10.00 8.45
N ILE A 333 -11.54 -10.66 9.41
CA ILE A 333 -10.09 -10.83 9.39
C ILE A 333 -9.76 -11.89 8.31
N VAL A 334 -9.10 -11.46 7.24
CA VAL A 334 -8.76 -12.32 6.09
C VAL A 334 -7.29 -12.71 6.04
N SER A 335 -6.43 -12.02 6.80
CA SER A 335 -5.02 -12.34 6.96
C SER A 335 -4.57 -12.15 8.40
N TRP A 336 -3.75 -13.08 8.89
CA TRP A 336 -3.17 -13.06 10.23
C TRP A 336 -1.73 -13.57 10.13
N ASN A 337 -0.79 -12.65 9.98
CA ASN A 337 0.62 -12.94 9.81
C ASN A 337 1.39 -12.50 11.06
N ALA A 338 2.38 -13.31 11.43
CA ALA A 338 3.27 -13.04 12.55
C ALA A 338 4.72 -13.12 12.05
N TYR A 339 5.51 -12.10 12.36
CA TYR A 339 6.87 -11.93 11.91
C TYR A 339 7.84 -11.84 13.09
N ASP A 340 8.95 -12.54 12.96
CA ASP A 340 10.08 -12.44 13.88
C ASP A 340 11.26 -11.85 13.11
N THR A 341 11.35 -10.52 13.12
CA THR A 341 12.39 -9.76 12.41
C THR A 341 13.52 -9.32 13.34
N ALA A 342 13.34 -9.47 14.65
CA ALA A 342 14.37 -9.21 15.64
C ALA A 342 15.29 -10.43 15.70
N ALA A 343 16.46 -10.33 15.08
CA ALA A 343 17.52 -11.31 15.28
C ALA A 343 18.00 -11.26 16.74
N THR A 344 17.33 -11.99 17.65
CA THR A 344 17.90 -12.55 18.89
C THR A 344 18.53 -11.62 19.94
N GLU A 345 18.33 -10.31 19.91
CA GLU A 345 18.78 -9.41 20.97
C GLU A 345 17.63 -8.46 21.32
N GLY A 346 17.23 -8.46 22.60
CA GLY A 346 16.07 -7.71 23.09
C GLY A 346 15.44 -8.38 24.30
N GLY A 347 15.36 -7.67 25.43
CA GLY A 347 14.60 -8.12 26.62
C GLY A 347 13.10 -7.83 26.48
N PRO A 348 12.25 -8.20 27.46
CA PRO A 348 10.80 -7.94 27.39
C PRO A 348 10.41 -6.45 27.33
N ARG A 349 11.37 -5.52 27.50
CA ARG A 349 11.18 -4.07 27.39
C ARG A 349 11.54 -3.50 26.03
N ASP A 350 12.09 -4.32 25.15
CA ASP A 350 12.49 -3.90 23.83
C ASP A 350 11.25 -3.90 22.94
N ALA A 351 10.81 -2.72 22.51
CA ALA A 351 9.67 -2.54 21.61
C ALA A 351 10.03 -2.94 20.15
N ALA A 352 10.77 -4.03 20.00
CA ALA A 352 11.34 -4.47 18.74
C ALA A 352 10.24 -4.88 17.76
N GLY A 353 10.18 -4.22 16.60
CA GLY A 353 9.16 -4.45 15.58
C GLY A 353 7.91 -3.59 15.75
N HIS A 354 7.79 -2.78 16.82
CA HIS A 354 6.69 -1.81 16.93
C HIS A 354 6.78 -0.73 15.84
N TYR A 355 7.99 -0.41 15.36
CA TYR A 355 8.21 0.55 14.29
C TYR A 355 8.59 -0.18 13.00
N ALA A 356 7.84 -1.24 12.66
CA ALA A 356 8.13 -2.12 11.52
C ALA A 356 8.31 -1.42 10.16
N ALA A 357 7.63 -0.28 9.94
CA ALA A 357 7.82 0.51 8.73
C ALA A 357 9.25 1.07 8.58
N HIS A 358 9.99 1.14 9.69
CA HIS A 358 11.37 1.57 9.76
C HIS A 358 12.34 0.40 10.04
N GLU A 359 11.97 -0.51 10.95
CA GLU A 359 12.82 -1.64 11.37
C GLU A 359 12.86 -2.79 10.37
N ALA A 360 11.74 -3.03 9.66
CA ALA A 360 11.59 -4.12 8.72
C ALA A 360 10.76 -3.69 7.49
N PRO A 361 11.17 -2.61 6.79
CA PRO A 361 10.39 -2.01 5.71
C PRO A 361 10.09 -3.02 4.61
N GLU A 362 11.02 -3.91 4.25
CA GLU A 362 10.80 -4.90 3.20
C GLU A 362 9.72 -5.91 3.58
N VAL A 363 9.66 -6.32 4.86
CA VAL A 363 8.66 -7.26 5.36
C VAL A 363 7.29 -6.60 5.38
N LEU A 364 7.19 -5.39 5.92
CA LEU A 364 5.92 -4.66 5.99
C LEU A 364 5.38 -4.34 4.59
N VAL A 365 6.24 -3.87 3.67
CA VAL A 365 5.87 -3.58 2.28
C VAL A 365 5.37 -4.83 1.58
N ALA A 366 6.05 -5.97 1.73
CA ALA A 366 5.64 -7.22 1.13
C ALA A 366 4.26 -7.69 1.64
N ASP A 367 4.02 -7.58 2.95
CA ASP A 367 2.75 -7.98 3.54
C ASP A 367 1.59 -7.08 3.10
N ILE A 368 1.78 -5.75 3.12
CA ILE A 368 0.80 -4.79 2.59
C ILE A 368 0.46 -5.13 1.14
N ARG A 369 1.47 -5.35 0.31
CA ARG A 369 1.27 -5.69 -1.10
C ARG A 369 0.52 -7.01 -1.27
N GLN A 370 0.92 -8.05 -0.55
CA GLN A 370 0.26 -9.35 -0.61
C GLN A 370 -1.22 -9.25 -0.23
N PHE A 371 -1.53 -8.52 0.85
CA PHE A 371 -2.88 -8.28 1.28
C PHE A 371 -3.72 -7.59 0.20
N PHE A 372 -3.30 -6.41 -0.27
CA PHE A 372 -4.06 -5.66 -1.27
C PHE A 372 -4.10 -6.35 -2.63
N ALA A 373 -3.09 -7.15 -2.99
CA ALA A 373 -3.15 -8.01 -4.17
C ALA A 373 -4.27 -9.05 -4.06
N GLY A 374 -4.46 -9.65 -2.87
CA GLY A 374 -5.54 -10.59 -2.60
C GLY A 374 -6.94 -9.98 -2.55
N LEU A 375 -7.05 -8.66 -2.37
CA LEU A 375 -8.33 -7.93 -2.37
C LEU A 375 -8.75 -7.42 -3.74
N ARG A 376 -7.81 -7.34 -4.69
CA ARG A 376 -8.19 -7.06 -6.08
C ARG A 376 -9.14 -8.18 -6.51
N PRO A 377 -10.30 -7.87 -7.11
CA PRO A 377 -11.19 -8.92 -7.58
C PRO A 377 -10.36 -9.84 -8.46
N ALA A 378 -10.27 -11.12 -8.09
CA ALA A 378 -9.73 -12.12 -8.98
C ALA A 378 -10.55 -12.00 -10.26
N THR A 379 -9.92 -11.56 -11.35
CA THR A 379 -10.63 -11.51 -12.61
C THR A 379 -11.20 -12.90 -12.86
N PRO A 380 -12.48 -13.04 -13.23
CA PRO A 380 -13.03 -14.34 -13.63
C PRO A 380 -12.30 -14.91 -14.85
N TRP A 381 -11.37 -14.16 -15.43
CA TRP A 381 -10.71 -14.40 -16.71
C TRP A 381 -9.18 -14.52 -16.57
N PRO A 382 -8.66 -15.56 -15.90
CA PRO A 382 -7.20 -15.75 -15.73
C PRO A 382 -6.48 -15.90 -17.08
N LEU A 383 -7.16 -16.43 -18.09
CA LEU A 383 -6.63 -16.55 -19.46
C LEU A 383 -6.28 -15.18 -20.06
N LEU A 384 -7.15 -14.18 -19.86
CA LEU A 384 -6.91 -12.82 -20.35
C LEU A 384 -5.76 -12.16 -19.60
N SER A 385 -5.70 -12.32 -18.27
CA SER A 385 -4.62 -11.76 -17.45
C SER A 385 -3.25 -12.29 -17.85
N ARG A 386 -3.11 -13.61 -18.03
CA ARG A 386 -1.85 -14.22 -18.49
C ARG A 386 -1.45 -13.74 -19.89
N SER A 387 -2.42 -13.50 -20.77
CA SER A 387 -2.17 -13.01 -22.12
C SER A 387 -1.73 -11.54 -22.12
N HIS A 388 -2.34 -10.70 -21.27
CA HIS A 388 -1.90 -9.31 -21.05
C HIS A 388 -0.50 -9.24 -20.43
N GLU A 389 -0.18 -10.11 -19.48
CA GLU A 389 1.15 -10.20 -18.88
C GLU A 389 2.21 -10.64 -19.89
N ALA A 390 1.91 -11.64 -20.72
CA ALA A 390 2.77 -12.04 -21.84
C ALA A 390 3.09 -10.85 -22.76
N LEU A 391 2.08 -10.04 -23.08
CA LEU A 391 2.24 -8.87 -23.94
C LEU A 391 3.07 -7.75 -23.28
N ARG A 392 2.86 -7.46 -22.00
CA ARG A 392 3.71 -6.52 -21.24
C ARG A 392 5.17 -6.98 -21.23
N THR A 393 5.40 -8.25 -20.96
CA THR A 393 6.75 -8.83 -20.93
C THR A 393 7.42 -8.73 -22.30
N ALA A 394 6.67 -8.98 -23.38
CA ALA A 394 7.20 -8.94 -24.73
C ALA A 394 7.71 -7.54 -25.11
N ILE A 395 6.98 -6.47 -24.77
CA ILE A 395 7.38 -5.10 -25.14
C ILE A 395 8.67 -4.64 -24.43
N GLU A 396 8.96 -5.15 -23.24
CA GLU A 396 10.20 -4.85 -22.52
C GLU A 396 11.43 -5.40 -23.26
N GLY A 397 11.25 -6.52 -23.99
CA GLY A 397 12.28 -7.15 -24.79
C GLY A 397 12.52 -6.52 -26.17
N VAL A 398 11.67 -5.57 -26.62
CA VAL A 398 11.80 -4.97 -27.95
C VAL A 398 12.78 -3.80 -27.92
N THR A 399 13.89 -3.97 -28.62
CA THR A 399 14.97 -2.97 -28.70
C THR A 399 14.98 -2.19 -30.03
N ASP A 400 14.42 -2.75 -31.10
CA ASP A 400 14.21 -2.10 -32.39
C ASP A 400 12.74 -2.17 -32.81
N TRP A 401 12.05 -1.05 -32.69
CA TRP A 401 10.63 -0.91 -32.99
C TRP A 401 10.30 -0.85 -34.50
N SER A 402 11.33 -0.82 -35.35
CA SER A 402 11.21 -0.92 -36.80
C SER A 402 11.45 -2.34 -37.34
N ALA A 403 11.80 -3.28 -36.47
CA ALA A 403 12.10 -4.65 -36.83
C ALA A 403 10.92 -5.34 -37.55
N PRO A 404 11.20 -6.24 -38.51
CA PRO A 404 10.16 -7.06 -39.12
C PRO A 404 9.53 -7.97 -38.06
N THR A 405 8.29 -8.40 -38.30
CA THR A 405 7.56 -9.31 -37.42
C THR A 405 7.04 -10.52 -38.19
N PRO A 406 6.59 -11.59 -37.51
CA PRO A 406 5.86 -12.68 -38.16
C PRO A 406 4.58 -12.22 -38.88
N CYS A 407 3.98 -11.09 -38.47
CA CYS A 407 2.97 -10.37 -39.25
C CYS A 407 3.66 -9.64 -40.42
N ALA A 408 3.83 -10.33 -41.55
CA ALA A 408 4.70 -9.91 -42.66
C ALA A 408 4.50 -8.50 -43.23
N GLU A 409 3.35 -7.86 -43.01
CA GLU A 409 3.06 -6.50 -43.47
C GLU A 409 3.39 -5.42 -42.42
N TRP A 410 3.69 -5.79 -41.18
CA TRP A 410 3.81 -4.89 -40.04
C TRP A 410 5.17 -5.01 -39.34
N ASN A 411 5.72 -3.87 -38.96
CA ASN A 411 6.86 -3.80 -38.04
C ASN A 411 6.39 -3.89 -36.57
N ALA A 412 7.33 -3.98 -35.62
CA ALA A 412 7.02 -4.10 -34.20
C ALA A 412 6.14 -2.94 -33.67
N THR A 413 6.35 -1.71 -34.14
CA THR A 413 5.49 -0.57 -33.77
C THR A 413 4.04 -0.79 -34.21
N GLN A 414 3.84 -1.28 -35.43
CA GLN A 414 2.52 -1.52 -36.00
C GLN A 414 1.80 -2.66 -35.28
N VAL A 415 2.51 -3.73 -34.93
CA VAL A 415 1.95 -4.83 -34.13
C VAL A 415 1.51 -4.34 -32.75
N LEU A 416 2.32 -3.50 -32.07
CA LEU A 416 1.93 -2.90 -30.79
C LEU A 416 0.68 -2.02 -30.91
N GLN A 417 0.62 -1.18 -31.95
CA GLN A 417 -0.54 -0.33 -32.21
C GLN A 417 -1.80 -1.15 -32.45
N HIS A 418 -1.70 -2.21 -33.25
CA HIS A 418 -2.80 -3.13 -33.48
C HIS A 418 -3.29 -3.77 -32.19
N ALA A 419 -2.40 -4.43 -31.44
CA ALA A 419 -2.74 -5.12 -30.20
C ALA A 419 -3.35 -4.15 -29.18
N ALA A 420 -2.77 -2.95 -29.00
CA ALA A 420 -3.33 -1.95 -28.07
C ALA A 420 -4.73 -1.47 -28.52
N GLY A 421 -4.91 -1.22 -29.81
CA GLY A 421 -6.17 -0.74 -30.36
C GLY A 421 -7.28 -1.80 -30.34
N ASP A 422 -6.95 -3.08 -30.56
CA ASP A 422 -7.95 -4.16 -30.51
C ASP A 422 -8.45 -4.38 -29.07
N GLN A 423 -7.56 -4.29 -28.06
CA GLN A 423 -7.95 -4.35 -26.65
C GLN A 423 -8.89 -3.19 -26.27
N LEU A 424 -8.63 -1.97 -26.76
CA LEU A 424 -9.61 -0.87 -26.64
C LEU A 424 -10.92 -1.15 -27.39
N GLY A 425 -10.85 -1.83 -28.54
CA GLY A 425 -12.02 -2.29 -29.28
C GLY A 425 -12.91 -3.21 -28.44
N TYR A 426 -12.34 -4.19 -27.74
CA TYR A 426 -13.08 -5.05 -26.81
C TYR A 426 -13.68 -4.26 -25.65
N ALA A 427 -12.90 -3.38 -25.02
CA ALA A 427 -13.38 -2.52 -23.95
C ALA A 427 -14.57 -1.65 -24.39
N SER A 428 -14.46 -1.04 -25.58
CA SER A 428 -15.49 -0.21 -26.19
C SER A 428 -16.75 -1.01 -26.52
N ALA A 429 -16.61 -2.21 -27.09
CA ALA A 429 -17.75 -3.06 -27.42
C ALA A 429 -18.57 -3.43 -26.16
N ILE A 430 -17.90 -3.73 -25.06
CA ILE A 430 -18.53 -4.13 -23.80
C ILE A 430 -19.17 -2.94 -23.08
N THR A 431 -18.43 -1.83 -22.96
CA THR A 431 -18.83 -0.69 -22.11
C THR A 431 -19.60 0.39 -22.85
N GLY A 432 -19.55 0.40 -24.18
CA GLY A 432 -20.06 1.51 -25.01
C GLY A 432 -19.20 2.77 -24.92
N SER A 433 -17.99 2.69 -24.34
CA SER A 433 -17.02 3.79 -24.36
C SER A 433 -16.50 4.06 -25.77
N GLY A 434 -15.89 5.22 -25.98
CA GLY A 434 -15.22 5.53 -27.24
C GLY A 434 -14.08 4.54 -27.49
N GLY A 435 -14.04 3.93 -28.68
CA GLY A 435 -12.98 3.02 -29.11
C GLY A 435 -11.64 3.73 -29.34
N PRO A 436 -10.64 3.04 -29.92
CA PRO A 436 -9.38 3.68 -30.26
C PRO A 436 -9.60 4.88 -31.19
N ASP A 437 -8.82 5.95 -30.98
CA ASP A 437 -8.85 7.17 -31.80
C ASP A 437 -8.05 7.04 -33.12
N PHE A 438 -7.53 5.83 -33.38
CA PHE A 438 -6.86 5.41 -34.59
C PHE A 438 -7.44 4.09 -35.13
N ASP A 439 -7.15 3.74 -36.38
CA ASP A 439 -7.56 2.47 -36.97
C ASP A 439 -6.54 1.35 -36.62
N PRO A 440 -6.89 0.37 -35.77
CA PRO A 440 -5.98 -0.71 -35.41
C PRO A 440 -5.67 -1.66 -36.59
N PHE A 441 -6.45 -1.62 -37.67
CA PHE A 441 -6.20 -2.43 -38.88
C PHE A 441 -5.37 -1.70 -39.94
N SER A 442 -5.09 -0.41 -39.72
CA SER A 442 -4.20 0.41 -40.55
C SER A 442 -3.18 1.17 -39.68
N PRO A 443 -2.35 0.47 -38.87
CA PRO A 443 -1.46 1.12 -37.91
C PRO A 443 -0.38 1.98 -38.60
N SER A 444 -0.12 3.16 -38.04
CA SER A 444 0.78 4.18 -38.60
C SER A 444 2.24 3.78 -38.62
N GLY A 445 2.67 2.94 -37.67
CA GLY A 445 4.08 2.61 -37.44
C GLY A 445 4.90 3.71 -36.78
N THR A 446 4.26 4.78 -36.29
CA THR A 446 4.90 5.86 -35.53
C THR A 446 4.32 5.95 -34.12
N LEU A 447 5.17 5.92 -33.10
CA LEU A 447 4.77 5.99 -31.69
C LEU A 447 5.43 7.20 -31.01
N GLU A 448 4.62 8.11 -30.48
CA GLU A 448 5.11 9.32 -29.78
C GLU A 448 5.39 9.07 -28.30
N ALA A 449 4.62 8.18 -27.67
CA ALA A 449 4.76 7.78 -26.27
C ALA A 449 5.74 6.61 -26.12
N LYS A 450 6.20 6.36 -24.89
CA LYS A 450 6.89 5.10 -24.61
C LYS A 450 5.92 3.92 -24.82
N PRO A 451 6.40 2.77 -25.31
CA PRO A 451 5.57 1.58 -25.55
C PRO A 451 4.67 1.17 -24.38
N ALA A 452 5.21 1.16 -23.15
CA ALA A 452 4.44 0.82 -21.96
C ALA A 452 3.34 1.86 -21.67
N ASP A 453 3.68 3.15 -21.73
CA ASP A 453 2.73 4.25 -21.51
C ASP A 453 1.58 4.24 -22.54
N PHE A 454 1.84 3.71 -23.74
CA PHE A 454 0.83 3.53 -24.78
C PHE A 454 -0.03 2.29 -24.56
N LEU A 455 0.54 1.16 -24.13
CA LEU A 455 -0.15 -0.13 -24.05
C LEU A 455 -0.91 -0.34 -22.73
N ASP A 456 -0.33 -0.01 -21.58
CA ASP A 456 -0.91 -0.36 -20.28
C ASP A 456 -2.33 0.19 -20.03
N PRO A 457 -2.65 1.43 -20.46
CA PRO A 457 -4.02 1.93 -20.34
C PRO A 457 -5.03 1.09 -21.14
N THR A 458 -4.64 0.52 -22.28
CA THR A 458 -5.55 -0.26 -23.13
C THR A 458 -5.82 -1.65 -22.55
N LEU A 459 -4.78 -2.31 -22.03
CA LEU A 459 -4.91 -3.60 -21.35
C LEU A 459 -5.75 -3.47 -20.08
N THR A 460 -5.52 -2.41 -19.31
CA THR A 460 -6.30 -2.10 -18.10
C THR A 460 -7.77 -1.86 -18.43
N ALA A 461 -8.06 -1.10 -19.49
CA ALA A 461 -9.43 -0.85 -19.94
C ALA A 461 -10.14 -2.16 -20.36
N ALA A 462 -9.47 -3.02 -21.13
CA ALA A 462 -10.01 -4.31 -21.54
C ALA A 462 -10.26 -5.24 -20.34
N ALA A 463 -9.29 -5.36 -19.44
CA ALA A 463 -9.42 -6.19 -18.24
C ALA A 463 -10.56 -5.72 -17.34
N ALA A 464 -10.68 -4.41 -17.13
CA ALA A 464 -11.78 -3.81 -16.36
C ALA A 464 -13.14 -4.06 -17.00
N ALA A 465 -13.24 -3.94 -18.34
CA ALA A 465 -14.48 -4.23 -19.07
C ALA A 465 -14.88 -5.70 -18.94
N PHE A 466 -13.96 -6.64 -19.12
CA PHE A 466 -14.26 -8.07 -18.96
C PHE A 466 -14.56 -8.46 -17.51
N ALA A 467 -13.99 -7.78 -16.52
CA ALA A 467 -14.31 -8.01 -15.11
C ALA A 467 -15.79 -7.75 -14.77
N THR A 468 -16.52 -6.98 -15.59
CA THR A 468 -17.97 -6.79 -15.40
C THR A 468 -18.83 -7.91 -16.02
N ILE A 469 -18.22 -8.83 -16.75
CA ILE A 469 -18.91 -9.90 -17.48
C ILE A 469 -18.90 -11.19 -16.65
N SER A 470 -20.09 -11.75 -16.40
CA SER A 470 -20.24 -13.06 -15.75
C SER A 470 -19.70 -14.19 -16.65
N PRO A 471 -19.02 -15.21 -16.09
CA PRO A 471 -18.58 -16.39 -16.83
C PRO A 471 -19.69 -17.12 -17.60
N GLU A 472 -20.92 -17.01 -17.13
CA GLU A 472 -22.11 -17.66 -17.67
C GLU A 472 -22.82 -16.82 -18.75
N ALA A 473 -22.35 -15.59 -19.02
CA ALA A 473 -22.97 -14.72 -20.01
C ALA A 473 -22.90 -15.36 -21.41
N THR A 474 -24.07 -15.49 -22.05
CA THR A 474 -24.21 -16.15 -23.35
C THR A 474 -24.03 -15.19 -24.53
N ALA A 475 -23.99 -13.89 -24.27
CA ALA A 475 -23.89 -12.84 -25.27
C ALA A 475 -23.07 -11.65 -24.73
N VAL A 476 -21.84 -11.55 -25.20
CA VAL A 476 -20.90 -10.46 -24.91
C VAL A 476 -20.54 -9.79 -26.22
N PRO A 477 -20.76 -8.47 -26.37
CA PRO A 477 -20.39 -7.75 -27.58
C PRO A 477 -18.89 -7.84 -27.84
N THR A 478 -18.49 -8.08 -29.10
CA THR A 478 -17.09 -8.11 -29.52
C THR A 478 -16.87 -7.29 -30.80
N PRO A 479 -15.70 -6.64 -30.95
CA PRO A 479 -15.36 -5.88 -32.17
C PRO A 479 -15.13 -6.82 -33.37
N LEU A 480 -14.50 -7.97 -33.14
CA LEU A 480 -14.23 -8.99 -34.15
C LEU A 480 -14.24 -10.39 -33.53
N PRO A 481 -14.90 -11.40 -34.14
CA PRO A 481 -15.89 -11.27 -35.22
C PRO A 481 -17.08 -10.41 -34.79
N GLN A 482 -17.65 -9.62 -35.70
CA GLN A 482 -18.74 -8.71 -35.37
C GLN A 482 -19.97 -9.48 -34.84
N GLY A 483 -20.38 -9.17 -33.61
CA GLY A 483 -21.54 -9.78 -32.97
C GLY A 483 -21.32 -10.09 -31.49
N ALA A 484 -22.29 -10.77 -30.90
CA ALA A 484 -22.21 -11.24 -29.52
C ALA A 484 -21.71 -12.69 -29.47
N LEU A 485 -20.74 -12.95 -28.60
CA LEU A 485 -20.19 -14.29 -28.35
C LEU A 485 -20.46 -14.73 -26.91
N PRO A 486 -20.50 -16.04 -26.60
CA PRO A 486 -20.46 -16.52 -25.22
C PRO A 486 -19.20 -16.00 -24.51
N ALA A 487 -19.31 -15.66 -23.23
CA ALA A 487 -18.24 -14.99 -22.49
C ALA A 487 -16.87 -15.69 -22.54
N PRO A 488 -16.75 -17.02 -22.38
CA PRO A 488 -15.47 -17.70 -22.51
C PRO A 488 -14.82 -17.53 -23.88
N VAL A 489 -15.63 -17.40 -24.94
CA VAL A 489 -15.14 -17.22 -26.32
C VAL A 489 -14.79 -15.75 -26.56
N ALA A 490 -15.59 -14.80 -26.08
CA ALA A 490 -15.32 -13.36 -26.19
C ALA A 490 -14.01 -12.96 -25.48
N VAL A 491 -13.85 -13.41 -24.23
CA VAL A 491 -12.63 -13.21 -23.44
C VAL A 491 -11.46 -13.93 -24.10
N GLY A 492 -11.69 -15.16 -24.56
CA GLY A 492 -10.69 -15.93 -25.29
C GLY A 492 -10.21 -15.22 -26.55
N ALA A 493 -11.08 -14.50 -27.27
CA ALA A 493 -10.73 -13.75 -28.47
C ALA A 493 -9.73 -12.62 -28.14
N ALA A 494 -10.04 -11.81 -27.12
CA ALA A 494 -9.15 -10.76 -26.63
C ALA A 494 -7.84 -11.32 -26.05
N ALA A 495 -7.89 -12.46 -25.37
CA ALA A 495 -6.70 -13.13 -24.85
C ALA A 495 -5.82 -13.69 -25.98
N LEU A 496 -6.42 -14.28 -27.01
CA LEU A 496 -5.72 -14.83 -28.17
C LEU A 496 -4.99 -13.73 -28.93
N ASP A 497 -5.67 -12.60 -29.19
CA ASP A 497 -5.06 -11.41 -29.80
C ASP A 497 -3.79 -10.98 -29.02
N ALA A 498 -3.94 -10.71 -27.72
CA ALA A 498 -2.83 -10.24 -26.89
C ALA A 498 -1.66 -11.23 -26.81
N ALA A 499 -1.93 -12.52 -26.58
CA ALA A 499 -0.89 -13.54 -26.43
C ALA A 499 -0.13 -13.80 -27.73
N ILE A 500 -0.81 -13.76 -28.87
CA ILE A 500 -0.18 -14.02 -30.15
C ILE A 500 0.64 -12.83 -30.61
N HIS A 501 0.17 -11.60 -30.37
CA HIS A 501 0.97 -10.41 -30.65
C HIS A 501 2.12 -10.21 -29.65
N ALA A 502 1.99 -10.71 -28.43
CA ALA A 502 3.13 -10.84 -27.51
C ALA A 502 4.24 -11.72 -28.14
N TRP A 503 3.86 -12.85 -28.74
CA TRP A 503 4.80 -13.71 -29.43
C TRP A 503 5.41 -13.03 -30.67
N ASP A 504 4.60 -12.36 -31.49
CA ASP A 504 5.09 -11.62 -32.66
C ASP A 504 6.17 -10.60 -32.28
N LEU A 505 5.94 -9.84 -31.20
CA LEU A 505 6.88 -8.84 -30.67
C LEU A 505 8.13 -9.47 -30.09
N ALA A 506 8.01 -10.52 -29.28
CA ALA A 506 9.16 -11.22 -28.71
C ALA A 506 10.07 -11.79 -29.79
N MET A 507 9.50 -12.35 -30.86
CA MET A 507 10.29 -12.88 -31.97
C MET A 507 11.01 -11.77 -32.74
N SER A 508 10.40 -10.60 -32.91
CA SER A 508 11.00 -9.46 -33.62
C SER A 508 12.33 -8.98 -32.99
N SER A 509 12.52 -9.21 -31.69
CA SER A 509 13.73 -8.86 -30.95
C SER A 509 14.62 -10.04 -30.55
N GLY A 510 14.26 -11.25 -30.97
CA GLY A 510 14.96 -12.48 -30.60
C GLY A 510 14.81 -12.88 -29.13
N ALA A 511 13.82 -12.33 -28.43
CA ALA A 511 13.48 -12.70 -27.06
C ALA A 511 12.86 -14.12 -27.02
N PRO A 512 12.88 -14.80 -25.85
CA PRO A 512 12.19 -16.07 -25.68
C PRO A 512 10.67 -15.94 -25.95
N SER A 513 10.05 -17.01 -26.43
CA SER A 513 8.60 -17.06 -26.62
C SER A 513 7.86 -16.85 -25.29
N PRO A 514 6.92 -15.90 -25.21
CA PRO A 514 6.07 -15.73 -24.03
C PRO A 514 4.90 -16.73 -24.01
N LEU A 515 4.66 -17.49 -25.10
CA LEU A 515 3.66 -18.55 -25.14
C LEU A 515 4.17 -19.79 -24.39
N THR A 516 3.62 -20.03 -23.21
CA THR A 516 3.83 -21.26 -22.44
C THR A 516 2.94 -22.40 -22.95
N GLU A 517 3.27 -23.64 -22.58
CA GLU A 517 2.44 -24.82 -22.89
C GLU A 517 0.99 -24.61 -22.43
N GLU A 518 0.80 -24.24 -21.16
CA GLU A 518 -0.52 -24.04 -20.56
C GLU A 518 -1.33 -22.92 -21.25
N LEU A 519 -0.67 -21.82 -21.59
CA LEU A 519 -1.33 -20.70 -22.26
C LEU A 519 -1.77 -21.13 -23.67
N ALA A 520 -0.91 -21.82 -24.42
CA ALA A 520 -1.24 -22.29 -25.75
C ALA A 520 -2.35 -23.36 -25.75
N GLU A 521 -2.33 -24.31 -24.81
CA GLU A 521 -3.38 -25.30 -24.63
C GLU A 521 -4.74 -24.65 -24.33
N SER A 522 -4.75 -23.58 -23.53
CA SER A 522 -5.96 -22.83 -23.19
C SER A 522 -6.51 -22.02 -24.37
N LEU A 523 -5.64 -21.50 -25.23
CA LEU A 523 -6.00 -20.66 -26.36
C LEU A 523 -6.43 -21.44 -27.62
N LEU A 524 -5.88 -22.64 -27.83
CA LEU A 524 -6.15 -23.44 -29.04
C LEU A 524 -7.65 -23.76 -29.27
N PRO A 525 -8.46 -24.13 -28.26
CA PRO A 525 -9.89 -24.34 -28.44
C PRO A 525 -10.64 -23.09 -28.88
N VAL A 526 -10.20 -21.91 -28.43
CA VAL A 526 -10.77 -20.61 -28.82
C VAL A 526 -10.38 -20.29 -30.26
N ALA A 527 -9.10 -20.44 -30.60
CA ALA A 527 -8.60 -20.25 -31.96
C ALA A 527 -9.41 -21.09 -32.97
N LYS A 528 -9.67 -22.36 -32.68
CA LYS A 528 -10.47 -23.26 -33.52
C LYS A 528 -11.92 -22.80 -33.74
N GLN A 529 -12.48 -22.03 -32.81
CA GLN A 529 -13.82 -21.49 -32.94
C GLN A 529 -13.86 -20.18 -33.75
N LEU A 530 -12.79 -19.39 -33.71
CA LEU A 530 -12.77 -18.02 -34.25
C LEU A 530 -12.02 -17.87 -35.57
N ALA A 531 -10.99 -18.67 -35.82
CA ALA A 531 -10.04 -18.42 -36.90
C ALA A 531 -10.64 -18.66 -38.29
N GLU A 532 -11.43 -19.73 -38.48
CA GLU A 532 -11.89 -20.10 -39.83
C GLU A 532 -12.76 -19.03 -40.51
N PRO A 533 -13.77 -18.41 -39.86
CA PRO A 533 -14.54 -17.34 -40.48
C PRO A 533 -13.73 -16.09 -40.82
N LEU A 534 -12.57 -15.91 -40.16
CA LEU A 534 -11.69 -14.75 -40.29
C LEU A 534 -10.45 -15.03 -41.16
N ARG A 535 -10.31 -16.25 -41.68
CA ARG A 535 -9.16 -16.66 -42.49
C ARG A 535 -9.16 -15.95 -43.84
N GLY A 536 -8.02 -15.39 -44.23
CA GLY A 536 -7.88 -14.50 -45.39
C GLY A 536 -8.17 -13.02 -45.09
N PHE A 537 -8.60 -12.70 -43.86
CA PHE A 537 -8.69 -11.32 -43.35
C PHE A 537 -7.77 -11.11 -42.14
N ALA A 538 -8.07 -11.75 -41.01
CA ALA A 538 -7.28 -11.62 -39.77
C ALA A 538 -6.27 -12.78 -39.57
N TYR A 539 -6.49 -13.93 -40.22
CA TYR A 539 -5.60 -15.10 -40.12
C TYR A 539 -5.12 -15.58 -41.48
N ALA A 540 -3.83 -15.94 -41.57
CA ALA A 540 -3.25 -16.59 -42.74
C ALA A 540 -3.72 -18.05 -42.88
N PRO A 541 -3.48 -18.73 -44.02
CA PRO A 541 -3.70 -20.17 -44.14
C PRO A 541 -2.96 -20.95 -43.05
N ALA A 542 -3.59 -21.97 -42.48
CA ALA A 542 -2.93 -22.83 -41.49
C ALA A 542 -1.73 -23.54 -42.13
N LEU A 543 -0.66 -23.68 -41.36
CA LEU A 543 0.56 -24.35 -41.81
C LEU A 543 0.51 -25.83 -41.44
N ASP A 544 1.04 -26.68 -42.33
CA ASP A 544 1.29 -28.08 -42.00
C ASP A 544 2.38 -28.20 -40.93
N GLY A 545 2.29 -29.24 -40.11
CA GLY A 545 3.23 -29.49 -39.01
C GLY A 545 3.36 -30.98 -38.66
N PRO A 546 4.43 -31.36 -37.94
CA PRO A 546 4.57 -32.68 -37.33
C PRO A 546 3.35 -33.04 -36.47
N THR A 547 3.00 -34.33 -36.40
CA THR A 547 1.90 -34.80 -35.55
C THR A 547 2.22 -34.74 -34.05
N ASN A 548 3.44 -34.39 -33.67
CA ASN A 548 3.95 -34.35 -32.31
C ASN A 548 4.49 -32.96 -31.90
N ASP A 549 3.97 -31.90 -32.52
CA ASP A 549 4.26 -30.52 -32.10
C ASP A 549 3.82 -30.27 -30.66
N ASP A 550 4.57 -29.42 -29.95
CA ASP A 550 4.15 -28.87 -28.66
C ASP A 550 2.93 -27.96 -28.83
N ALA A 551 2.25 -27.63 -27.72
CA ALA A 551 1.04 -26.82 -27.78
C ALA A 551 1.27 -25.43 -28.41
N PRO A 552 2.35 -24.69 -28.09
CA PRO A 552 2.65 -23.41 -28.75
C PRO A 552 2.83 -23.55 -30.26
N SER A 553 3.62 -24.52 -30.73
CA SER A 553 3.84 -24.74 -32.16
C SER A 553 2.56 -25.11 -32.87
N THR A 554 1.72 -25.97 -32.25
CA THR A 554 0.41 -26.35 -32.78
C THR A 554 -0.51 -25.15 -32.94
N LEU A 555 -0.58 -24.28 -31.91
CA LEU A 555 -1.38 -23.06 -31.95
C LEU A 555 -0.90 -22.11 -33.04
N LEU A 556 0.40 -21.81 -33.08
CA LEU A 556 1.00 -20.90 -34.05
C LEU A 556 0.74 -21.37 -35.49
N ARG A 557 1.00 -22.65 -35.79
CA ARG A 557 0.72 -23.21 -37.13
C ARG A 557 -0.75 -23.11 -37.50
N TYR A 558 -1.67 -23.39 -36.57
CA TYR A 558 -3.10 -23.28 -36.83
C TYR A 558 -3.54 -21.86 -37.20
N LEU A 559 -2.90 -20.85 -36.59
CA LEU A 559 -3.08 -19.43 -36.85
C LEU A 559 -2.29 -18.92 -38.07
N GLY A 560 -1.54 -19.78 -38.74
CA GLY A 560 -0.74 -19.43 -39.93
C GLY A 560 0.62 -18.80 -39.63
N ARG A 561 1.13 -18.95 -38.40
CA ARG A 561 2.45 -18.47 -37.97
C ARG A 561 3.46 -19.61 -37.97
N ASP A 562 4.67 -19.37 -38.49
CA ASP A 562 5.76 -20.33 -38.44
C ASP A 562 6.41 -20.31 -37.04
N PRO A 563 6.34 -21.38 -36.24
CA PRO A 563 6.95 -21.43 -34.91
C PRO A 563 8.47 -21.26 -34.93
N GLN A 564 9.11 -21.44 -36.09
CA GLN A 564 10.55 -21.30 -36.27
C GLN A 564 10.98 -19.92 -36.77
N TRP A 565 10.05 -18.98 -36.93
CA TRP A 565 10.34 -17.64 -37.41
C TRP A 565 11.37 -16.94 -36.52
N LYS A 566 12.29 -16.20 -37.14
CA LYS A 566 13.31 -15.37 -36.49
C LYS A 566 13.52 -14.10 -37.32
N ALA A 567 13.78 -12.98 -36.64
CA ALA A 567 13.99 -11.66 -37.23
C ALA A 567 15.25 -11.55 -38.09
#